data_AF-A0A1K1MDR3-F1
#
_entry.id   AF-A0A1K1MDR3-F1
#
_cell.length_a   1.000
_cell.length_b   1.000
_cell.length_c   1.000
_cell.angle_alpha   90.00
_cell.angle_beta   90.00
_cell.angle_gamma   90.00
#
_symmetry.space_group_name_H-M   'P 1'
#
loop_
_entity.id
_entity.type
_entity.pdbx_description
1 polymer ?
#
loop_
_entity_poly.entity_id
_entity_poly.type
_entity_poly.pdbx_seq_one_letter_code
_entity_poly.pdbx_strand_id
1 'polypeptide(L)'
;MKILNLHGFMGEADNKNYKALCEMFPSEDIISPKIDYINTAPEELMKSFSDIADTDDFIFVGQSLGGWYADKLSRKFKRPCILTNPCYYPHELELISTSGIPAEFLEQYRAMSAHDSNERAYTLCSDADTILPDNFSNCKKLSELVVRVHGSHSTIENVGEHISGLLTEIQNDSLLLFLGRGSAFADEHNSAFFAQDNELVLIDCPATSYQKVKKMNWEQYDNIYILITHTHGDHSGGVGTMLQYVWFASYMKKKVTIVAPSEEVKEDLLLLLMRIEGCEQEWFDIITADELNKKWFIAAVPTAHVKPLEGRCFGYHLNIRGNNVVYTGDTATLEPFKSLLKRDSFLYTEAAYYKSAVHMYLKDMLAEYISLAESGVHVYLMHLDVEDEIKKMTADTPLKLAQLYD
;
A
#
# COMPACT_ATOMS: atom_id res chain seq x y z
N MET A 1 -7.95 10.70 -10.34
CA MET A 1 -6.49 10.57 -10.27
C MET A 1 -5.86 11.70 -11.06
N LYS A 2 -5.06 12.54 -10.42
CA LYS A 2 -4.23 13.55 -11.10
C LYS A 2 -2.80 13.03 -11.25
N ILE A 3 -2.10 13.47 -12.29
CA ILE A 3 -0.75 13.00 -12.63
C ILE A 3 0.18 14.20 -12.78
N LEU A 4 1.33 14.19 -12.09
CA LEU A 4 2.43 15.10 -12.40
C LEU A 4 3.53 14.35 -13.12
N ASN A 5 3.70 14.67 -14.40
CA ASN A 5 4.74 14.12 -15.24
C ASN A 5 5.95 15.06 -15.29
N LEU A 6 7.13 14.53 -14.98
CA LEU A 6 8.40 15.27 -14.92
C LEU A 6 9.37 14.70 -15.96
N HIS A 7 9.75 15.52 -16.93
CA HIS A 7 10.63 15.11 -18.03
C HIS A 7 12.10 15.00 -17.60
N GLY A 8 12.93 14.33 -18.40
CA GLY A 8 14.36 14.19 -18.13
C GLY A 8 15.17 15.48 -18.31
N PHE A 9 16.44 15.43 -17.93
CA PHE A 9 17.38 16.53 -18.15
C PHE A 9 17.47 16.88 -19.64
N MET A 10 17.42 18.17 -19.97
CA MET A 10 17.29 18.68 -21.36
C MET A 10 16.08 18.13 -22.15
N GLY A 11 15.08 17.58 -21.46
CA GLY A 11 13.83 17.09 -22.05
C GLY A 11 12.78 18.20 -22.25
N GLU A 12 11.64 17.79 -22.80
CA GLU A 12 10.48 18.63 -23.05
C GLU A 12 9.27 18.19 -22.22
N ALA A 13 8.35 19.11 -21.94
CA ALA A 13 7.11 18.85 -21.24
C ALA A 13 6.24 17.79 -21.93
N ASP A 14 6.30 17.68 -23.25
CA ASP A 14 5.57 16.68 -24.06
C ASP A 14 6.40 15.39 -24.29
N ASN A 15 7.18 14.96 -23.29
CA ASN A 15 7.98 13.75 -23.38
C ASN A 15 7.13 12.49 -23.66
N LYS A 16 7.80 11.35 -23.86
CA LYS A 16 7.12 10.09 -24.20
C LYS A 16 6.15 9.61 -23.12
N ASN A 17 6.50 9.79 -21.84
CA ASN A 17 5.59 9.48 -20.74
C ASN A 17 4.31 10.33 -20.83
N TYR A 18 4.43 11.65 -21.02
CA TYR A 18 3.27 12.52 -21.20
C TYR A 18 2.38 12.07 -22.36
N LYS A 19 2.97 11.79 -23.52
CA LYS A 19 2.23 11.34 -24.71
C LYS A 19 1.48 10.03 -24.44
N ALA A 20 2.14 9.06 -23.80
CA ALA A 20 1.50 7.82 -23.40
C ALA A 20 0.36 8.04 -22.39
N LEU A 21 0.56 8.90 -21.39
CA LEU A 21 -0.46 9.21 -20.39
C LEU A 21 -1.69 9.87 -21.03
N CYS A 22 -1.52 10.74 -22.02
CA CYS A 22 -2.63 11.36 -22.77
C CYS A 22 -3.47 10.36 -23.58
N GLU A 23 -2.94 9.16 -23.88
CA GLU A 23 -3.72 8.09 -24.50
C GLU A 23 -4.63 7.37 -23.48
N MET A 24 -4.33 7.49 -22.18
CA MET A 24 -5.02 6.80 -21.09
C MET A 24 -5.93 7.71 -20.26
N PHE A 25 -5.56 8.98 -20.11
CA PHE A 25 -6.23 9.95 -19.25
C PHE A 25 -6.57 11.24 -19.99
N PRO A 26 -7.63 11.95 -19.57
CA PRO A 26 -7.90 13.31 -20.04
C PRO A 26 -6.69 14.22 -19.79
N SER A 27 -6.39 15.09 -20.74
CA SER A 27 -5.21 15.98 -20.66
C SER A 27 -5.25 16.94 -19.48
N GLU A 28 -6.45 17.30 -19.01
CA GLU A 28 -6.70 18.15 -17.85
C GLU A 28 -6.29 17.50 -16.52
N ASP A 29 -6.20 16.17 -16.48
CA ASP A 29 -5.75 15.41 -15.30
C ASP A 29 -4.22 15.24 -15.28
N ILE A 30 -3.50 15.67 -16.33
CA ILE A 30 -2.06 15.50 -16.48
C ILE A 30 -1.37 16.88 -16.46
N ILE A 31 -0.58 17.12 -15.42
CA ILE A 31 0.26 18.30 -15.28
C ILE A 31 1.67 17.92 -15.73
N SER A 32 2.19 18.59 -16.76
CA SER A 32 3.55 18.35 -17.29
C SER A 32 4.27 19.67 -17.51
N PRO A 33 4.94 20.23 -16.48
CA PRO A 33 5.61 21.52 -16.61
C PRO A 33 6.89 21.38 -17.45
N LYS A 34 7.28 22.47 -18.12
CA LYS A 34 8.64 22.62 -18.63
C LYS A 34 9.57 22.94 -17.46
N ILE A 35 10.69 22.23 -17.36
CA ILE A 35 11.60 22.29 -16.22
C ILE A 35 12.94 22.86 -16.66
N ASP A 36 13.38 23.93 -16.00
CA ASP A 36 14.70 24.54 -16.18
C ASP A 36 15.68 24.03 -15.12
N TYR A 37 16.27 22.87 -15.38
CA TYR A 37 17.24 22.24 -14.49
C TYR A 37 18.57 22.99 -14.36
N ILE A 38 18.87 23.91 -15.29
CA ILE A 38 20.16 24.61 -15.33
C ILE A 38 20.10 25.87 -14.48
N ASN A 39 19.00 26.62 -14.57
CA ASN A 39 18.90 27.94 -13.95
C ASN A 39 18.03 27.97 -12.68
N THR A 40 17.34 26.88 -12.34
CA THR A 40 16.51 26.81 -11.12
C THR A 40 17.09 25.81 -10.13
N ALA A 41 17.24 26.24 -8.88
CA ALA A 41 17.84 25.42 -7.84
C ALA A 41 17.00 24.15 -7.55
N PRO A 42 17.62 23.00 -7.25
CA PRO A 42 16.89 21.78 -6.98
C PRO A 42 15.83 21.89 -5.88
N GLU A 43 16.12 22.60 -4.80
CA GLU A 43 15.16 22.86 -3.73
C GLU A 43 13.97 23.73 -4.18
N GLU A 44 14.22 24.71 -5.06
CA GLU A 44 13.17 25.58 -5.60
C GLU A 44 12.24 24.80 -6.53
N LEU A 45 12.79 23.95 -7.39
CA LEU A 45 12.01 23.01 -8.20
C LEU A 45 11.22 22.03 -7.33
N MET A 46 11.84 21.47 -6.28
CA MET A 46 11.12 20.59 -5.35
C MET A 46 9.95 21.30 -4.67
N LYS A 47 10.13 22.56 -4.29
CA LYS A 47 9.06 23.38 -3.71
C LYS A 47 7.93 23.60 -4.72
N SER A 48 8.25 24.04 -5.93
CA SER A 48 7.22 24.30 -6.96
C SER A 48 6.42 23.05 -7.31
N PHE A 49 7.06 21.88 -7.43
CA PHE A 49 6.35 20.62 -7.65
C PHE A 49 5.52 20.17 -6.44
N SER A 50 5.99 20.47 -5.23
CA SER A 50 5.21 20.20 -4.02
C SER A 50 3.94 21.04 -3.95
N ASP A 51 4.00 22.29 -4.39
CA ASP A 51 2.84 23.21 -4.39
C ASP A 51 1.77 22.79 -5.42
N ILE A 52 2.14 22.00 -6.45
CA ILE A 52 1.21 21.40 -7.41
C ILE A 52 0.43 20.22 -6.79
N ALA A 53 1.03 19.48 -5.86
CA ALA A 53 0.44 18.30 -5.26
C ALA A 53 -0.64 18.71 -4.23
N ASP A 54 -1.87 18.92 -4.70
CA ASP A 54 -2.96 19.53 -3.94
C ASP A 54 -4.04 18.54 -3.44
N THR A 55 -4.09 17.34 -4.00
CA THR A 55 -5.08 16.30 -3.64
C THR A 55 -4.40 15.01 -3.22
N ASP A 56 -5.05 14.17 -2.41
CA ASP A 56 -4.52 12.85 -2.01
C ASP A 56 -4.46 11.82 -3.14
N ASP A 57 -5.24 12.02 -4.20
CA ASP A 57 -5.28 11.16 -5.39
C ASP A 57 -4.33 11.67 -6.50
N PHE A 58 -3.02 11.58 -6.20
CA PHE A 58 -1.95 12.10 -7.07
C PHE A 58 -0.85 11.06 -7.28
N ILE A 59 -0.44 10.83 -8.52
CA ILE A 59 0.70 9.97 -8.87
C ILE A 59 1.80 10.80 -9.56
N PHE A 60 3.05 10.51 -9.22
CA PHE A 60 4.21 11.15 -9.85
C PHE A 60 4.76 10.25 -10.94
N VAL A 61 4.98 10.79 -12.13
CA VAL A 61 5.62 10.07 -13.23
C VAL A 61 6.87 10.81 -13.63
N GLY A 62 8.01 10.14 -13.72
CA GLY A 62 9.27 10.83 -13.97
C GLY A 62 10.24 10.04 -14.85
N GLN A 63 10.89 10.74 -15.77
CA GLN A 63 11.95 10.17 -16.61
C GLN A 63 13.31 10.73 -16.23
N SER A 64 14.34 9.90 -16.11
CA SER A 64 15.72 10.37 -15.88
C SER A 64 15.81 11.31 -14.67
N LEU A 65 16.31 12.54 -14.82
CA LEU A 65 16.32 13.55 -13.75
C LEU A 65 14.92 13.91 -13.23
N GLY A 66 13.89 13.94 -14.07
CA GLY A 66 12.50 14.07 -13.61
C GLY A 66 12.06 12.88 -12.76
N GLY A 67 12.61 11.69 -13.00
CA GLY A 67 12.46 10.50 -12.16
C GLY A 67 13.02 10.70 -10.75
N TRP A 68 14.13 11.40 -10.61
CA TRP A 68 14.68 11.77 -9.30
C TRP A 68 13.69 12.61 -8.49
N TYR A 69 13.12 13.65 -9.11
CA TYR A 69 12.11 14.49 -8.46
C TYR A 69 10.84 13.71 -8.13
N ALA A 70 10.37 12.84 -9.04
CA ALA A 70 9.20 11.99 -8.80
C ALA A 70 9.41 11.04 -7.60
N ASP A 71 10.60 10.45 -7.43
CA ASP A 71 10.95 9.67 -6.24
C ASP A 71 10.93 10.55 -4.97
N LYS A 72 11.48 11.77 -5.01
CA LYS A 72 11.45 12.69 -3.86
C LYS A 72 10.05 13.11 -3.46
N LEU A 73 9.20 13.40 -4.43
CA LEU A 73 7.80 13.74 -4.20
C LEU A 73 7.05 12.53 -3.64
N SER A 74 7.28 11.33 -4.19
CA SER A 74 6.73 10.08 -3.68
C SER A 74 7.06 9.87 -2.20
N ARG A 75 8.34 10.01 -1.82
CA ARG A 75 8.77 9.90 -0.41
C ARG A 75 8.17 10.98 0.48
N LYS A 76 8.12 12.23 0.01
CA LYS A 76 7.59 13.37 0.76
C LYS A 76 6.09 13.25 1.04
N PHE A 77 5.32 12.86 0.02
CA PHE A 77 3.86 12.78 0.10
C PHE A 77 3.34 11.39 0.42
N LYS A 78 4.22 10.38 0.51
CA LYS A 78 3.88 8.96 0.73
C LYS A 78 2.90 8.44 -0.32
N ARG A 79 3.14 8.80 -1.59
CA ARG A 79 2.29 8.46 -2.74
C ARG A 79 3.08 7.68 -3.80
N PRO A 80 2.41 6.86 -4.62
CA PRO A 80 3.07 6.08 -5.66
C PRO A 80 3.76 6.97 -6.70
N CYS A 81 4.84 6.45 -7.28
CA CYS A 81 5.44 7.01 -8.48
C CYS A 81 5.80 5.95 -9.51
N ILE A 82 5.74 6.34 -10.79
CA ILE A 82 6.25 5.58 -11.92
C ILE A 82 7.52 6.24 -12.42
N LEU A 83 8.61 5.48 -12.42
CA LEU A 83 9.92 5.96 -12.83
C LEU A 83 10.34 5.28 -14.13
N THR A 84 10.81 6.04 -15.10
CA THR A 84 11.30 5.49 -16.38
C THR A 84 12.77 5.87 -16.56
N ASN A 85 13.66 4.87 -16.51
CA ASN A 85 15.12 5.07 -16.49
C ASN A 85 15.55 6.20 -15.52
N PRO A 86 15.17 6.14 -14.22
CA PRO A 86 15.41 7.22 -13.27
C PRO A 86 16.90 7.46 -13.02
N CYS A 87 17.27 8.73 -12.84
CA CYS A 87 18.63 9.11 -12.42
C CYS A 87 18.67 9.29 -10.89
N TYR A 88 19.00 8.24 -10.13
CA TYR A 88 19.00 8.32 -8.66
C TYR A 88 20.09 9.22 -8.06
N TYR A 89 21.22 9.37 -8.75
CA TYR A 89 22.37 10.14 -8.30
C TYR A 89 22.80 11.17 -9.35
N PRO A 90 22.04 12.27 -9.53
CA PRO A 90 22.33 13.28 -10.56
C PRO A 90 23.74 13.88 -10.47
N HIS A 91 24.25 14.02 -9.25
CA HIS A 91 25.57 14.58 -8.97
C HIS A 91 26.75 13.69 -9.41
N GLU A 92 26.51 12.40 -9.66
CA GLU A 92 27.51 11.45 -10.15
C GLU A 92 27.51 11.32 -11.68
N LEU A 93 26.46 11.81 -12.34
CA LEU A 93 26.29 11.66 -13.78
C LEU A 93 27.08 12.74 -14.54
N GLU A 94 28.05 12.31 -15.36
CA GLU A 94 28.89 13.21 -16.16
C GLU A 94 28.08 14.16 -17.05
N LEU A 95 27.00 13.65 -17.66
CA LEU A 95 26.07 14.44 -18.48
C LEU A 95 25.50 15.65 -17.72
N ILE A 96 25.28 15.52 -16.40
CA ILE A 96 24.73 16.57 -15.55
C ILE A 96 25.86 17.45 -15.00
N SER A 97 26.92 16.83 -14.45
CA SER A 97 28.01 17.56 -13.80
C SER A 97 28.84 18.43 -14.76
N THR A 98 28.84 18.13 -16.06
CA THR A 98 29.54 18.92 -17.09
C THR A 98 28.62 19.85 -17.90
N SER A 99 27.31 19.88 -17.62
CA SER A 99 26.30 20.61 -18.40
C SER A 99 26.27 22.12 -18.19
N GLY A 100 27.06 22.64 -17.25
CA GLY A 100 26.98 24.03 -16.80
C GLY A 100 26.03 24.26 -15.62
N ILE A 101 25.45 23.20 -15.04
CA ILE A 101 24.75 23.29 -13.76
C ILE A 101 25.68 23.83 -12.66
N PRO A 102 25.23 24.81 -11.84
CA PRO A 102 26.01 25.33 -10.72
C PRO A 102 26.48 24.23 -9.75
N ALA A 103 27.71 24.34 -9.25
CA ALA A 103 28.27 23.37 -8.30
C ALA A 103 27.41 23.24 -7.01
N GLU A 104 26.78 24.34 -6.59
CA GLU A 104 25.82 24.36 -5.49
C GLU A 104 24.59 23.49 -5.74
N PHE A 105 24.11 23.38 -6.98
CA PHE A 105 22.97 22.51 -7.31
C PHE A 105 23.39 21.04 -7.29
N LEU A 106 24.61 20.72 -7.74
CA LEU A 106 25.16 19.36 -7.62
C LEU A 106 25.26 18.92 -6.16
N GLU A 107 25.64 19.84 -5.27
CA GLU A 107 25.68 19.56 -3.83
C GLU A 107 24.28 19.37 -3.24
N GLN A 108 23.28 20.14 -3.67
CA GLN A 108 21.88 19.89 -3.29
C GLN A 108 21.42 18.51 -3.76
N TYR A 109 21.69 18.12 -5.02
CA TYR A 109 21.36 16.78 -5.51
C TYR A 109 22.05 15.69 -4.68
N ARG A 110 23.32 15.86 -4.31
CA ARG A 110 24.05 14.94 -3.44
C ARG A 110 23.36 14.81 -2.08
N ALA A 111 23.16 15.93 -1.39
CA ALA A 111 22.59 15.97 -0.05
C ALA A 111 21.17 15.40 0.02
N MET A 112 20.39 15.59 -1.04
CA MET A 112 19.00 15.14 -1.09
C MET A 112 18.83 13.71 -1.60
N SER A 113 19.84 13.08 -2.22
CA SER A 113 19.71 11.74 -2.82
C SER A 113 19.48 10.64 -1.77
N ALA A 114 18.65 9.66 -2.11
CA ALA A 114 18.26 8.59 -1.19
C ALA A 114 19.08 7.32 -1.46
N HIS A 115 19.26 6.51 -0.42
CA HIS A 115 20.03 5.25 -0.49
C HIS A 115 19.26 4.04 0.06
N ASP A 116 18.08 4.30 0.62
CA ASP A 116 17.09 3.35 1.11
C ASP A 116 16.01 3.09 0.05
N SER A 117 15.29 1.98 0.16
CA SER A 117 14.21 1.65 -0.76
C SER A 117 13.04 2.64 -0.66
N ASN A 118 12.27 2.74 -1.73
CA ASN A 118 10.95 3.38 -1.73
C ASN A 118 9.92 2.30 -2.12
N GLU A 119 9.16 1.83 -1.13
CA GLU A 119 8.10 0.81 -1.30
C GLU A 119 6.95 1.30 -2.20
N ARG A 120 6.99 2.55 -2.68
CA ARG A 120 5.98 3.18 -3.55
C ARG A 120 6.52 3.53 -4.94
N ALA A 121 7.75 3.14 -5.27
CA ALA A 121 8.36 3.39 -6.56
C ALA A 121 8.25 2.18 -7.49
N TYR A 122 7.69 2.41 -8.68
CA TYR A 122 7.48 1.41 -9.73
C TYR A 122 8.28 1.80 -10.95
N THR A 123 9.30 1.01 -11.29
CA THR A 123 10.33 1.43 -12.22
C THR A 123 10.36 0.61 -13.50
N LEU A 124 10.32 1.29 -14.64
CA LEU A 124 10.69 0.74 -15.94
C LEU A 124 12.18 1.04 -16.16
N CYS A 125 12.99 0.00 -16.28
CA CYS A 125 14.43 0.13 -16.56
C CYS A 125 14.77 -0.58 -17.86
N SER A 126 15.28 0.19 -18.83
CA SER A 126 15.75 -0.36 -20.10
C SER A 126 17.03 -1.18 -19.91
N ASP A 127 17.11 -2.32 -20.59
CA ASP A 127 18.31 -3.16 -20.65
C ASP A 127 19.43 -2.56 -21.51
N ALA A 128 19.09 -1.64 -22.42
CA ALA A 128 20.03 -0.91 -23.27
C ALA A 128 20.17 0.58 -22.89
N ASP A 129 19.91 0.93 -21.62
CA ASP A 129 20.29 2.24 -21.09
C ASP A 129 21.82 2.34 -20.95
N THR A 130 22.45 3.08 -21.86
CA THR A 130 23.90 3.32 -21.85
C THR A 130 24.28 4.65 -21.18
N ILE A 131 23.30 5.45 -20.74
CA ILE A 131 23.55 6.79 -20.18
C ILE A 131 23.78 6.70 -18.67
N LEU A 132 23.06 5.81 -17.99
CA LEU A 132 23.15 5.66 -16.54
C LEU A 132 23.93 4.38 -16.16
N PRO A 133 25.17 4.49 -15.67
CA PRO A 133 25.92 3.34 -15.15
C PRO A 133 25.17 2.67 -14.01
N ASP A 134 25.16 1.34 -13.98
CA ASP A 134 24.54 0.52 -12.93
C ASP A 134 23.05 0.83 -12.64
N ASN A 135 22.35 1.44 -13.61
CA ASN A 135 20.97 1.91 -13.42
C ASN A 135 20.05 0.81 -12.93
N PHE A 136 20.11 -0.37 -13.55
CA PHE A 136 19.27 -1.51 -13.19
C PHE A 136 19.50 -1.98 -11.75
N SER A 137 20.76 -1.98 -11.27
CA SER A 137 21.09 -2.35 -9.90
C SER A 137 20.50 -1.35 -8.91
N ASN A 138 20.63 -0.06 -9.20
CA ASN A 138 20.01 1.00 -8.39
C ASN A 138 18.48 0.90 -8.39
N CYS A 139 17.86 0.67 -9.54
CA CYS A 139 16.42 0.47 -9.66
C CYS A 139 15.97 -0.68 -8.74
N LYS A 140 16.64 -1.84 -8.80
CA LYS A 140 16.31 -3.01 -7.95
C LYS A 140 16.45 -2.73 -6.46
N LYS A 141 17.44 -1.93 -6.07
CA LYS A 141 17.67 -1.58 -4.67
C LYS A 141 16.66 -0.55 -4.15
N LEU A 142 16.26 0.39 -4.99
CA LEU A 142 15.56 1.61 -4.57
C LEU A 142 14.06 1.60 -4.87
N SER A 143 13.58 0.66 -5.70
CA SER A 143 12.16 0.55 -6.09
C SER A 143 11.50 -0.68 -5.51
N GLU A 144 10.19 -0.61 -5.32
CA GLU A 144 9.35 -1.76 -4.95
C GLU A 144 9.28 -2.77 -6.10
N LEU A 145 8.93 -2.29 -7.29
CA LEU A 145 8.83 -3.10 -8.49
C LEU A 145 9.76 -2.56 -9.56
N VAL A 146 10.51 -3.46 -10.21
CA VAL A 146 11.32 -3.13 -11.39
C VAL A 146 10.95 -4.04 -12.54
N VAL A 147 10.44 -3.44 -13.61
CA VAL A 147 10.17 -4.12 -14.88
C VAL A 147 11.32 -3.82 -15.83
N ARG A 148 11.98 -4.89 -16.29
CA ARG A 148 12.93 -4.79 -17.40
C ARG A 148 12.17 -4.56 -18.70
N VAL A 149 12.60 -3.58 -19.46
CA VAL A 149 12.00 -3.21 -20.75
C VAL A 149 13.08 -3.05 -21.82
N HIS A 150 12.69 -3.00 -23.08
CA HIS A 150 13.60 -2.73 -24.19
C HIS A 150 13.52 -1.25 -24.62
N GLY A 151 14.63 -0.73 -25.13
CA GLY A 151 14.72 0.62 -25.69
C GLY A 151 16.00 1.35 -25.29
N SER A 152 16.04 2.67 -25.48
CA SER A 152 17.14 3.53 -25.01
C SER A 152 16.79 4.26 -23.72
N HIS A 153 17.75 4.98 -23.15
CA HIS A 153 17.54 5.85 -22.00
C HIS A 153 16.34 6.80 -22.17
N SER A 154 16.20 7.41 -23.35
CA SER A 154 15.15 8.40 -23.65
C SER A 154 13.92 7.81 -24.33
N THR A 155 13.94 6.52 -24.69
CA THR A 155 12.88 5.88 -25.47
C THR A 155 12.73 4.43 -25.07
N ILE A 156 11.77 4.15 -24.20
CA ILE A 156 11.29 2.80 -23.94
C ILE A 156 10.29 2.42 -25.04
N GLU A 157 10.44 1.23 -25.60
CA GLU A 157 9.48 0.65 -26.55
C GLU A 157 8.17 0.35 -25.84
N ASN A 158 7.02 0.62 -26.49
CA ASN A 158 5.68 0.38 -25.92
C ASN A 158 5.48 0.96 -24.51
N VAL A 159 6.09 2.13 -24.23
CA VAL A 159 6.07 2.74 -22.89
C VAL A 159 4.64 2.93 -22.34
N GLY A 160 3.64 3.15 -23.20
CA GLY A 160 2.23 3.23 -22.79
C GLY A 160 1.70 1.93 -22.21
N GLU A 161 1.96 0.79 -22.85
CA GLU A 161 1.54 -0.53 -22.32
C GLU A 161 2.20 -0.80 -20.96
N HIS A 162 3.49 -0.47 -20.84
CA HIS A 162 4.23 -0.65 -19.58
C HIS A 162 3.74 0.28 -18.46
N ILE A 163 3.49 1.56 -18.74
CA ILE A 163 2.92 2.50 -17.76
C ILE A 163 1.53 2.04 -17.32
N SER A 164 0.68 1.59 -18.26
CA SER A 164 -0.65 1.05 -17.96
C SER A 164 -0.57 -0.19 -17.05
N GLY A 165 0.38 -1.09 -17.30
CA GLY A 165 0.67 -2.22 -16.43
C GLY A 165 1.08 -1.80 -15.02
N LEU A 166 1.99 -0.83 -14.88
CA LEU A 166 2.39 -0.32 -13.56
C LEU A 166 1.26 0.39 -12.81
N LEU A 167 0.40 1.14 -13.53
CA LEU A 167 -0.80 1.75 -12.92
C LEU A 167 -1.76 0.69 -12.37
N THR A 168 -1.89 -0.44 -13.08
CA THR A 168 -2.67 -1.58 -12.60
C THR A 168 -2.06 -2.18 -11.34
N GLU A 169 -0.74 -2.37 -11.30
CA GLU A 169 -0.03 -2.83 -10.10
C GLU A 169 -0.20 -1.88 -8.90
N ILE A 170 -0.15 -0.57 -9.13
CA ILE A 170 -0.40 0.43 -8.08
C ILE A 170 -1.83 0.34 -7.54
N GLN A 171 -2.82 0.11 -8.41
CA GLN A 171 -4.21 -0.09 -7.99
C GLN A 171 -4.38 -1.39 -7.19
N ASN A 172 -3.68 -2.45 -7.60
CA ASN A 172 -3.65 -3.74 -6.93
C ASN A 172 -3.04 -3.62 -5.52
N ASP A 173 -1.89 -2.96 -5.40
CA ASP A 173 -1.20 -2.75 -4.12
C ASP A 173 -1.98 -1.81 -3.18
N SER A 174 -2.88 -0.98 -3.72
CA SER A 174 -3.77 -0.10 -2.96
C SER A 174 -5.20 -0.64 -2.79
N LEU A 175 -5.42 -1.92 -3.10
CA LEU A 175 -6.74 -2.55 -2.95
C LEU A 175 -7.16 -2.62 -1.47
N LEU A 176 -6.22 -2.99 -0.60
CA LEU A 176 -6.36 -3.02 0.85
C LEU A 176 -5.12 -2.39 1.48
N LEU A 177 -5.32 -1.31 2.25
CA LEU A 177 -4.24 -0.54 2.86
C LEU A 177 -4.14 -0.83 4.35
N PHE A 178 -2.92 -0.94 4.88
CA PHE A 178 -2.67 -1.39 6.24
C PHE A 178 -2.29 -0.24 7.17
N LEU A 179 -2.99 -0.13 8.28
CA LEU A 179 -2.70 0.85 9.35
C LEU A 179 -1.53 0.41 10.22
N GLY A 180 -1.26 -0.88 10.21
CA GLY A 180 -0.04 -1.54 10.67
C GLY A 180 -0.08 -2.95 10.10
N ARG A 181 1.07 -3.62 10.09
CA ARG A 181 1.18 -5.01 9.59
C ARG A 181 1.94 -5.92 10.54
N GLY A 182 2.23 -5.47 11.77
CA GLY A 182 2.96 -6.25 12.76
C GLY A 182 2.05 -7.14 13.62
N SER A 183 2.57 -8.26 14.11
CA SER A 183 1.86 -9.18 15.01
C SER A 183 2.02 -8.79 16.48
N ALA A 184 1.02 -9.05 17.33
CA ALA A 184 1.09 -9.16 18.79
C ALA A 184 1.74 -8.00 19.58
N PHE A 185 3.07 -7.89 19.54
CA PHE A 185 3.87 -6.94 20.32
C PHE A 185 4.55 -5.88 19.45
N ALA A 186 4.25 -5.83 18.16
CA ALA A 186 4.76 -4.82 17.26
C ALA A 186 4.25 -3.41 17.62
N ASP A 187 5.03 -2.37 17.30
CA ASP A 187 4.60 -0.99 17.56
C ASP A 187 3.38 -0.57 16.70
N GLU A 188 3.19 -1.22 15.55
CA GLU A 188 2.05 -1.01 14.65
C GLU A 188 1.36 -2.33 14.31
N HIS A 189 0.36 -2.70 15.12
CA HIS A 189 -0.40 -3.93 14.95
C HIS A 189 -1.15 -4.01 13.62
N ASN A 190 -1.32 -5.24 13.16
CA ASN A 190 -1.99 -5.61 11.93
C ASN A 190 -3.45 -5.16 11.91
N SER A 191 -3.79 -4.36 10.91
CA SER A 191 -5.15 -3.90 10.67
C SER A 191 -5.19 -3.18 9.35
N ALA A 192 -6.30 -3.35 8.65
CA ALA A 192 -6.41 -2.90 7.28
C ALA A 192 -7.69 -2.12 7.05
N PHE A 193 -7.75 -1.39 5.94
CA PHE A 193 -8.97 -0.74 5.50
C PHE A 193 -9.06 -0.62 3.99
N PHE A 194 -10.29 -0.47 3.52
CA PHE A 194 -10.60 -0.04 2.17
C PHE A 194 -11.84 0.86 2.19
N ALA A 195 -12.00 1.62 1.11
CA ALA A 195 -13.19 2.42 0.87
C ALA A 195 -13.88 1.98 -0.42
N GLN A 196 -15.19 1.79 -0.35
CA GLN A 196 -16.04 1.44 -1.49
C GLN A 196 -17.47 1.91 -1.25
N ASP A 197 -18.14 2.40 -2.29
CA ASP A 197 -19.56 2.81 -2.23
C ASP A 197 -19.84 3.87 -1.13
N ASN A 198 -18.90 4.81 -0.94
CA ASN A 198 -18.88 5.80 0.16
C ASN A 198 -18.85 5.19 1.58
N GLU A 199 -18.45 3.93 1.72
CA GLU A 199 -18.28 3.27 3.02
C GLU A 199 -16.80 3.10 3.32
N LEU A 200 -16.41 3.32 4.57
CA LEU A 200 -15.09 2.97 5.07
C LEU A 200 -15.20 1.67 5.85
N VAL A 201 -14.44 0.67 5.43
CA VAL A 201 -14.42 -0.65 6.04
C VAL A 201 -13.04 -0.89 6.64
N LEU A 202 -12.99 -1.05 7.95
CA LEU A 202 -11.82 -1.50 8.69
C LEU A 202 -11.90 -3.02 8.88
N ILE A 203 -10.75 -3.71 8.77
CA ILE A 203 -10.57 -5.10 9.18
C ILE A 203 -9.60 -5.07 10.35
N ASP A 204 -10.12 -5.44 11.51
CA ASP A 204 -9.55 -5.25 12.84
C ASP A 204 -9.29 -3.77 13.18
N CYS A 205 -9.26 -3.46 14.47
CA CYS A 205 -9.00 -2.13 15.00
C CYS A 205 -8.27 -2.21 16.35
N PRO A 206 -6.95 -2.49 16.36
CA PRO A 206 -6.11 -2.35 17.54
C PRO A 206 -5.95 -0.89 17.98
N ALA A 207 -5.46 -0.70 19.19
CA ALA A 207 -5.20 0.64 19.76
C ALA A 207 -4.18 1.45 18.93
N THR A 208 -3.25 0.78 18.25
CA THR A 208 -2.26 1.38 17.34
C THR A 208 -2.94 1.97 16.10
N SER A 209 -3.86 1.22 15.46
CA SER A 209 -4.63 1.67 14.30
C SER A 209 -5.42 2.93 14.56
N TYR A 210 -6.05 3.03 15.73
CA TYR A 210 -6.81 4.21 16.14
C TYR A 210 -6.02 5.53 15.97
N GLN A 211 -4.70 5.53 16.23
CA GLN A 211 -3.87 6.75 16.10
C GLN A 211 -3.77 7.29 14.67
N LYS A 212 -3.82 6.41 13.66
CA LYS A 212 -3.82 6.77 12.24
C LYS A 212 -5.24 7.08 11.76
N VAL A 213 -6.17 6.21 12.14
CA VAL A 213 -7.61 6.25 11.83
C VAL A 213 -8.23 7.59 12.23
N LYS A 214 -7.96 8.11 13.43
CA LYS A 214 -8.47 9.43 13.88
C LYS A 214 -8.03 10.64 13.03
N LYS A 215 -7.04 10.49 12.15
CA LYS A 215 -6.54 11.55 11.26
C LYS A 215 -7.12 11.46 9.85
N MET A 216 -7.87 10.40 9.52
CA MET A 216 -8.52 10.26 8.23
C MET A 216 -9.63 11.29 8.05
N ASN A 217 -9.91 11.66 6.79
CA ASN A 217 -11.09 12.44 6.48
C ASN A 217 -12.32 11.53 6.46
N TRP A 218 -12.98 11.41 7.59
CA TRP A 218 -14.19 10.58 7.75
C TRP A 218 -15.44 11.19 7.15
N GLU A 219 -15.46 12.52 6.97
CA GLU A 219 -16.67 13.24 6.55
C GLU A 219 -17.15 12.76 5.18
N GLN A 220 -16.24 12.30 4.34
CA GLN A 220 -16.54 11.76 3.01
C GLN A 220 -17.30 10.42 3.00
N TYR A 221 -17.34 9.66 4.10
CA TYR A 221 -17.90 8.30 4.13
C TYR A 221 -19.25 8.22 4.86
N ASP A 222 -20.30 7.72 4.24
CA ASP A 222 -21.63 7.65 4.85
C ASP A 222 -21.66 6.73 6.07
N ASN A 223 -20.99 5.57 5.99
CA ASN A 223 -20.96 4.54 7.02
C ASN A 223 -19.53 4.07 7.32
N ILE A 224 -19.32 3.61 8.55
CA ILE A 224 -18.07 3.00 9.01
C ILE A 224 -18.37 1.58 9.48
N TYR A 225 -17.70 0.60 8.89
CA TYR A 225 -17.76 -0.80 9.29
C TYR A 225 -16.43 -1.23 9.91
N ILE A 226 -16.50 -2.04 10.97
CA ILE A 226 -15.32 -2.68 11.57
C ILE A 226 -15.56 -4.18 11.62
N LEU A 227 -14.90 -4.92 10.74
CA LEU A 227 -14.89 -6.38 10.72
C LEU A 227 -13.85 -6.86 11.73
N ILE A 228 -14.23 -7.74 12.64
CA ILE A 228 -13.31 -8.28 13.65
C ILE A 228 -12.97 -9.73 13.30
N THR A 229 -11.70 -10.07 13.17
CA THR A 229 -11.29 -11.47 12.90
C THR A 229 -11.45 -12.34 14.13
N HIS A 230 -11.01 -11.84 15.28
CA HIS A 230 -11.09 -12.46 16.60
C HIS A 230 -10.78 -11.45 17.72
N THR A 231 -10.81 -11.90 18.97
CA THR A 231 -10.84 -11.01 20.16
C THR A 231 -9.50 -10.77 20.84
N HIS A 232 -8.37 -11.12 20.21
CA HIS A 232 -7.07 -10.72 20.75
C HIS A 232 -6.89 -9.20 20.70
N GLY A 233 -6.12 -8.66 21.65
CA GLY A 233 -6.00 -7.22 21.87
C GLY A 233 -5.33 -6.45 20.73
N ASP A 234 -4.43 -7.09 19.99
CA ASP A 234 -3.82 -6.58 18.76
C ASP A 234 -4.75 -6.60 17.55
N HIS A 235 -6.00 -7.05 17.71
CA HIS A 235 -7.05 -7.02 16.69
C HIS A 235 -8.26 -6.19 17.14
N SER A 236 -8.83 -6.46 18.31
CA SER A 236 -10.06 -5.81 18.79
C SER A 236 -9.84 -4.75 19.88
N GLY A 237 -8.61 -4.62 20.40
CA GLY A 237 -8.34 -3.84 21.61
C GLY A 237 -8.50 -2.31 21.46
N GLY A 238 -8.58 -1.79 20.24
CA GLY A 238 -8.79 -0.36 19.98
C GLY A 238 -10.25 0.02 19.70
N VAL A 239 -11.15 -0.95 19.53
CA VAL A 239 -12.53 -0.70 19.08
C VAL A 239 -13.28 0.19 20.06
N GLY A 240 -13.22 -0.09 21.37
CA GLY A 240 -13.89 0.72 22.40
C GLY A 240 -13.41 2.18 22.42
N THR A 241 -12.10 2.40 22.28
CA THR A 241 -11.52 3.75 22.20
C THR A 241 -11.98 4.48 20.92
N MET A 242 -12.08 3.77 19.79
CA MET A 242 -12.58 4.34 18.54
C MET A 242 -14.06 4.77 18.68
N LEU A 243 -14.92 3.96 19.29
CA LEU A 243 -16.32 4.31 19.52
C LEU A 243 -16.46 5.57 20.40
N GLN A 244 -15.71 5.64 21.49
CA GLN A 244 -15.69 6.81 22.37
C GLN A 244 -15.20 8.06 21.62
N TYR A 245 -14.19 7.94 20.78
CA TYR A 245 -13.70 9.06 19.97
C TYR A 245 -14.78 9.54 18.98
N VAL A 246 -15.43 8.62 18.26
CA VAL A 246 -16.50 8.97 17.32
C VAL A 246 -17.61 9.70 18.06
N TRP A 247 -18.05 9.17 19.20
CA TRP A 247 -19.16 9.75 19.96
C TRP A 247 -18.84 11.10 20.61
N PHE A 248 -17.72 11.20 21.35
CA PHE A 248 -17.42 12.37 22.17
C PHE A 248 -16.57 13.45 21.49
N ALA A 249 -15.66 13.05 20.60
CA ALA A 249 -14.60 13.94 20.12
C ALA A 249 -14.70 14.27 18.62
N SER A 250 -15.30 13.40 17.82
CA SER A 250 -15.29 13.58 16.36
C SER A 250 -16.31 14.63 15.87
N TYR A 251 -17.23 15.08 16.73
CA TYR A 251 -18.44 15.86 16.35
C TYR A 251 -19.30 15.21 15.25
N MET A 252 -18.91 14.02 14.78
CA MET A 252 -19.61 13.26 13.78
C MET A 252 -20.66 12.41 14.47
N LYS A 253 -21.92 12.59 14.07
CA LYS A 253 -23.01 11.69 14.48
C LYS A 253 -23.03 10.42 13.61
N LYS A 254 -21.87 9.93 13.17
CA LYS A 254 -21.77 8.76 12.31
C LYS A 254 -21.90 7.51 13.16
N LYS A 255 -22.76 6.59 12.72
CA LYS A 255 -22.89 5.28 13.35
C LYS A 255 -21.75 4.39 12.89
N VAL A 256 -21.09 3.75 13.84
CA VAL A 256 -20.11 2.69 13.57
C VAL A 256 -20.83 1.36 13.68
N THR A 257 -20.72 0.51 12.66
CA THR A 257 -21.25 -0.85 12.69
C THR A 257 -20.11 -1.84 12.87
N ILE A 258 -20.14 -2.57 13.99
CA ILE A 258 -19.20 -3.67 14.25
C ILE A 258 -19.78 -4.94 13.64
N VAL A 259 -18.96 -5.63 12.86
CA VAL A 259 -19.32 -6.90 12.22
C VAL A 259 -18.55 -8.00 12.93
N ALA A 260 -19.26 -8.77 13.74
CA ALA A 260 -18.75 -9.98 14.36
C ALA A 260 -18.85 -11.16 13.37
N PRO A 261 -17.85 -12.04 13.27
CA PRO A 261 -17.87 -13.14 12.31
C PRO A 261 -18.82 -14.29 12.71
N SER A 262 -19.25 -14.33 13.97
CA SER A 262 -20.20 -15.30 14.53
C SER A 262 -20.93 -14.71 15.75
N GLU A 263 -21.99 -15.38 16.21
CA GLU A 263 -22.74 -14.95 17.40
C GLU A 263 -21.89 -15.08 18.67
N GLU A 264 -21.06 -16.12 18.79
CA GLU A 264 -20.15 -16.28 19.93
C GLU A 264 -19.14 -15.13 20.03
N VAL A 265 -18.56 -14.71 18.91
CA VAL A 265 -17.64 -13.56 18.89
C VAL A 265 -18.39 -12.25 19.16
N LYS A 266 -19.65 -12.12 18.72
CA LYS A 266 -20.50 -10.97 19.05
C LYS A 266 -20.75 -10.86 20.55
N GLU A 267 -21.04 -11.96 21.24
CA GLU A 267 -21.18 -11.98 22.70
C GLU A 267 -19.89 -11.55 23.41
N ASP A 268 -18.73 -12.04 22.96
CA ASP A 268 -17.43 -11.63 23.51
C ASP A 268 -17.15 -10.13 23.29
N LEU A 269 -17.48 -9.60 22.11
CA LEU A 269 -17.34 -8.19 21.79
C LEU A 269 -18.30 -7.33 22.61
N LEU A 270 -19.54 -7.76 22.82
CA LEU A 270 -20.48 -7.06 23.71
C LEU A 270 -19.95 -7.01 25.15
N LEU A 271 -19.37 -8.10 25.65
CA LEU A 271 -18.71 -8.11 26.94
C LEU A 271 -17.54 -7.12 26.97
N LEU A 272 -16.63 -7.17 26.00
CA LEU A 272 -15.49 -6.25 25.90
C LEU A 272 -15.95 -4.79 25.87
N LEU A 273 -16.86 -4.46 24.95
CA LEU A 273 -17.22 -3.08 24.66
C LEU A 273 -18.14 -2.50 25.73
N MET A 274 -19.19 -3.21 26.13
CA MET A 274 -20.18 -2.63 27.04
C MET A 274 -19.78 -2.82 28.51
N ARG A 275 -19.23 -3.99 28.87
CA ARG A 275 -18.96 -4.31 30.27
C ARG A 275 -17.58 -3.90 30.74
N ILE A 276 -16.55 -4.08 29.89
CA ILE A 276 -15.17 -3.76 30.25
C ILE A 276 -14.84 -2.31 29.90
N GLU A 277 -15.08 -1.90 28.66
CA GLU A 277 -14.77 -0.54 28.16
C GLU A 277 -15.85 0.49 28.54
N GLY A 278 -17.07 0.05 28.87
CA GLY A 278 -18.15 0.95 29.28
C GLY A 278 -18.82 1.70 28.12
N CYS A 279 -18.82 1.12 26.91
CA CYS A 279 -19.52 1.67 25.77
C CYS A 279 -21.04 1.51 25.89
N GLU A 280 -21.78 2.55 25.54
CA GLU A 280 -23.25 2.48 25.49
C GLU A 280 -23.74 2.01 24.12
N GLN A 281 -24.86 1.27 24.11
CA GLN A 281 -25.42 0.68 22.88
C GLN A 281 -25.80 1.74 21.83
N GLU A 282 -26.09 2.97 22.24
CA GLU A 282 -26.42 4.05 21.31
C GLU A 282 -25.21 4.54 20.49
N TRP A 283 -23.98 4.21 20.89
CA TRP A 283 -22.77 4.66 20.20
C TRP A 283 -22.46 3.83 18.95
N PHE A 284 -22.99 2.61 18.87
CA PHE A 284 -22.65 1.67 17.80
C PHE A 284 -23.78 0.68 17.52
N ASP A 285 -23.80 0.18 16.28
CA ASP A 285 -24.57 -1.01 15.92
C ASP A 285 -23.60 -2.21 15.91
N ILE A 286 -24.07 -3.40 16.27
CA ILE A 286 -23.30 -4.65 16.14
C ILE A 286 -24.18 -5.72 15.51
N ILE A 287 -23.65 -6.38 14.49
CA ILE A 287 -24.32 -7.44 13.72
C ILE A 287 -23.35 -8.60 13.51
N THR A 288 -23.89 -9.76 13.16
CA THR A 288 -23.08 -10.89 12.70
C THR A 288 -22.84 -10.84 11.18
N ALA A 289 -21.83 -11.58 10.72
CA ALA A 289 -21.46 -11.67 9.32
C ALA A 289 -22.60 -12.19 8.40
N ASP A 290 -23.48 -13.05 8.89
CA ASP A 290 -24.65 -13.55 8.16
C ASP A 290 -25.79 -12.52 8.04
N GLU A 291 -25.83 -11.54 8.93
CA GLU A 291 -26.75 -10.39 8.85
C GLU A 291 -26.22 -9.29 7.89
N LEU A 292 -24.93 -9.31 7.57
CA LEU A 292 -24.28 -8.30 6.72
C LEU A 292 -24.62 -8.50 5.25
N ASN A 293 -25.48 -7.63 4.72
CA ASN A 293 -25.82 -7.60 3.29
C ASN A 293 -25.11 -6.46 2.56
N LYS A 294 -23.86 -6.69 2.14
CA LYS A 294 -23.04 -5.73 1.39
C LYS A 294 -22.39 -6.38 0.18
N LYS A 295 -22.32 -5.64 -0.94
CA LYS A 295 -21.71 -6.15 -2.18
C LYS A 295 -20.22 -6.50 -2.02
N TRP A 296 -19.52 -5.80 -1.13
CA TRP A 296 -18.11 -6.00 -0.85
C TRP A 296 -17.82 -7.16 0.12
N PHE A 297 -18.85 -7.75 0.72
CA PHE A 297 -18.73 -8.87 1.65
C PHE A 297 -19.23 -10.17 1.01
N ILE A 298 -18.45 -11.25 1.09
CA ILE A 298 -18.87 -12.57 0.59
C ILE A 298 -19.10 -13.52 1.77
N ALA A 299 -18.10 -13.71 2.64
CA ALA A 299 -18.21 -14.62 3.77
C ALA A 299 -17.18 -14.35 4.87
N ALA A 300 -17.54 -14.69 6.12
CA ALA A 300 -16.57 -14.98 7.18
C ALA A 300 -16.13 -16.44 7.05
N VAL A 301 -14.82 -16.70 7.15
CA VAL A 301 -14.21 -18.01 6.92
C VAL A 301 -13.60 -18.52 8.23
N PRO A 302 -14.16 -19.56 8.87
CA PRO A 302 -13.60 -20.09 10.11
C PRO A 302 -12.17 -20.61 9.92
N THR A 303 -11.33 -20.39 10.91
CA THR A 303 -9.92 -20.79 10.86
C THR A 303 -9.40 -21.26 12.22
N ALA A 304 -8.20 -21.83 12.25
CA ALA A 304 -7.61 -22.41 13.46
C ALA A 304 -6.41 -21.59 13.92
N HIS A 305 -6.44 -21.04 15.13
CA HIS A 305 -5.37 -20.22 15.69
C HIS A 305 -4.96 -20.71 17.09
N VAL A 306 -5.68 -20.33 18.14
CA VAL A 306 -5.38 -20.75 19.53
C VAL A 306 -6.53 -21.53 20.16
N LYS A 307 -6.20 -22.54 20.98
CA LYS A 307 -7.19 -23.40 21.65
C LYS A 307 -8.22 -22.63 22.51
N PRO A 308 -7.86 -21.60 23.30
CA PRO A 308 -8.86 -20.85 24.07
C PRO A 308 -9.92 -20.15 23.20
N LEU A 309 -9.60 -19.84 21.93
CA LEU A 309 -10.51 -19.23 20.96
C LEU A 309 -10.97 -20.22 19.88
N GLU A 310 -10.96 -21.52 20.18
CA GLU A 310 -11.45 -22.54 19.24
C GLU A 310 -12.88 -22.22 18.78
N GLY A 311 -13.09 -22.23 17.45
CA GLY A 311 -14.37 -21.85 16.82
C GLY A 311 -14.63 -20.33 16.75
N ARG A 312 -13.71 -19.49 17.25
CA ARG A 312 -13.88 -18.04 17.37
C ARG A 312 -12.81 -17.22 16.64
N CYS A 313 -12.07 -17.84 15.72
CA CYS A 313 -11.08 -17.18 14.86
C CYS A 313 -11.50 -17.31 13.39
N PHE A 314 -11.40 -16.20 12.66
CA PHE A 314 -11.91 -16.11 11.30
C PHE A 314 -10.99 -15.28 10.40
N GLY A 315 -11.02 -15.62 9.12
CA GLY A 315 -10.66 -14.73 8.03
C GLY A 315 -11.91 -14.25 7.27
N TYR A 316 -11.69 -13.51 6.18
CA TYR A 316 -12.73 -12.93 5.37
C TYR A 316 -12.52 -13.19 3.87
N HIS A 317 -13.63 -13.48 3.19
CA HIS A 317 -13.72 -13.48 1.73
C HIS A 317 -14.52 -12.25 1.30
N LEU A 318 -13.90 -11.40 0.50
CA LEU A 318 -14.39 -10.05 0.17
C LEU A 318 -14.36 -9.83 -1.35
N ASN A 319 -15.19 -8.88 -1.79
CA ASN A 319 -15.22 -8.37 -3.16
C ASN A 319 -14.88 -6.88 -3.16
N ILE A 320 -13.61 -6.54 -3.24
CA ILE A 320 -13.15 -5.15 -3.19
C ILE A 320 -12.95 -4.66 -4.62
N ARG A 321 -13.72 -3.65 -5.03
CA ARG A 321 -13.67 -3.05 -6.38
C ARG A 321 -13.78 -4.08 -7.52
N GLY A 322 -14.52 -5.17 -7.31
CA GLY A 322 -14.69 -6.24 -8.29
C GLY A 322 -13.66 -7.37 -8.19
N ASN A 323 -12.66 -7.25 -7.31
CA ASN A 323 -11.58 -8.22 -7.13
C ASN A 323 -11.90 -9.25 -6.04
N ASN A 324 -11.43 -10.47 -6.24
CA ASN A 324 -11.56 -11.57 -5.29
C ASN A 324 -10.50 -11.44 -4.19
N VAL A 325 -10.90 -11.05 -2.98
CA VAL A 325 -9.95 -10.79 -1.88
C VAL A 325 -10.16 -11.78 -0.74
N VAL A 326 -9.08 -12.39 -0.28
CA VAL A 326 -9.05 -13.30 0.87
C VAL A 326 -8.10 -12.73 1.93
N TYR A 327 -8.61 -12.53 3.13
CA TYR A 327 -7.88 -12.04 4.29
C TYR A 327 -7.88 -13.13 5.37
N THR A 328 -6.73 -13.65 5.77
CA THR A 328 -6.71 -14.87 6.61
C THR A 328 -7.09 -14.64 8.08
N GLY A 329 -6.91 -13.42 8.59
CA GLY A 329 -6.75 -13.20 10.03
C GLY A 329 -5.58 -14.03 10.57
N ASP A 330 -5.60 -14.28 11.87
CA ASP A 330 -4.63 -15.17 12.51
C ASP A 330 -5.05 -16.63 12.31
N THR A 331 -4.13 -17.45 11.82
CA THR A 331 -4.31 -18.86 11.53
C THR A 331 -3.01 -19.65 11.49
N ALA A 332 -3.09 -20.90 11.90
CA ALA A 332 -2.07 -21.93 11.75
C ALA A 332 -2.16 -22.67 10.40
N THR A 333 -3.13 -22.36 9.53
CA THR A 333 -3.34 -23.09 8.27
C THR A 333 -3.97 -22.26 7.16
N LEU A 334 -3.53 -22.52 5.92
CA LEU A 334 -4.12 -21.94 4.72
C LEU A 334 -5.33 -22.74 4.19
N GLU A 335 -5.55 -23.98 4.67
CA GLU A 335 -6.54 -24.91 4.10
C GLU A 335 -7.96 -24.34 3.91
N PRO A 336 -8.57 -23.61 4.87
CA PRO A 336 -9.91 -23.05 4.71
C PRO A 336 -10.04 -22.09 3.51
N PHE A 337 -8.93 -21.49 3.11
CA PHE A 337 -8.88 -20.43 2.12
C PHE A 337 -8.53 -20.93 0.71
N LYS A 338 -7.90 -22.10 0.57
CA LYS A 338 -7.36 -22.59 -0.71
C LYS A 338 -8.40 -22.65 -1.81
N SER A 339 -9.62 -23.11 -1.50
CA SER A 339 -10.71 -23.23 -2.47
C SER A 339 -11.27 -21.88 -2.97
N LEU A 340 -10.99 -20.80 -2.24
CA LEU A 340 -11.41 -19.43 -2.57
C LEU A 340 -10.43 -18.74 -3.51
N LEU A 341 -9.21 -19.26 -3.61
CA LEU A 341 -8.13 -18.69 -4.41
C LEU A 341 -8.20 -19.21 -5.84
N LYS A 342 -8.39 -18.28 -6.77
CA LYS A 342 -8.34 -18.46 -8.22
C LYS A 342 -7.33 -17.49 -8.82
N ARG A 343 -7.01 -17.63 -10.11
CA ARG A 343 -6.23 -16.62 -10.83
C ARG A 343 -6.82 -15.22 -10.61
N ASP A 344 -5.95 -14.22 -10.44
CA ASP A 344 -6.25 -12.81 -10.17
C ASP A 344 -6.92 -12.57 -8.80
N SER A 345 -6.80 -13.52 -7.87
CA SER A 345 -7.20 -13.31 -6.47
C SER A 345 -6.11 -12.58 -5.69
N PHE A 346 -6.52 -11.88 -4.65
CA PHE A 346 -5.65 -11.19 -3.71
C PHE A 346 -5.70 -11.93 -2.38
N LEU A 347 -4.58 -12.52 -1.99
CA LEU A 347 -4.40 -13.18 -0.70
C LEU A 347 -3.62 -12.27 0.23
N TYR A 348 -4.25 -11.77 1.28
CA TYR A 348 -3.59 -11.14 2.43
C TYR A 348 -3.49 -12.18 3.53
N THR A 349 -2.28 -12.67 3.77
CA THR A 349 -2.02 -13.82 4.65
C THR A 349 -1.04 -13.50 5.76
N GLU A 350 -1.29 -14.03 6.95
CA GLU A 350 -0.32 -13.95 8.03
C GLU A 350 0.98 -14.69 7.67
N ALA A 351 2.09 -14.21 8.23
CA ALA A 351 3.41 -14.80 8.04
C ALA A 351 4.30 -14.57 9.27
N ALA A 352 4.54 -15.64 10.03
CA ALA A 352 5.44 -15.61 11.17
C ALA A 352 6.87 -16.06 10.80
N TYR A 353 7.87 -15.39 11.35
CA TYR A 353 9.28 -15.78 11.31
C TYR A 353 9.63 -16.79 12.40
N TYR A 354 8.96 -16.75 13.56
CA TYR A 354 9.14 -17.76 14.59
C TYR A 354 8.12 -18.89 14.45
N LYS A 355 8.63 -20.12 14.43
CA LYS A 355 7.78 -21.31 14.36
C LYS A 355 6.96 -21.46 15.63
N SER A 356 5.64 -21.56 15.48
CA SER A 356 4.69 -21.86 16.54
C SER A 356 3.64 -22.87 16.04
N ALA A 357 2.73 -23.28 16.92
CA ALA A 357 1.60 -24.14 16.54
C ALA A 357 0.33 -23.34 16.17
N VAL A 358 0.38 -22.02 16.28
CA VAL A 358 -0.80 -21.14 16.25
C VAL A 358 -0.76 -20.14 15.09
N HIS A 359 0.40 -19.97 14.47
CA HIS A 359 0.66 -19.11 13.32
C HIS A 359 1.36 -19.88 12.19
N MET A 360 1.16 -19.44 10.96
CA MET A 360 1.81 -19.98 9.77
C MET A 360 3.28 -19.57 9.71
N TYR A 361 4.18 -20.54 9.94
CA TYR A 361 5.61 -20.31 9.83
C TYR A 361 6.03 -20.11 8.37
N LEU A 362 6.48 -18.90 8.03
CA LEU A 362 6.76 -18.48 6.65
C LEU A 362 7.71 -19.43 5.93
N LYS A 363 8.74 -19.94 6.61
CA LYS A 363 9.71 -20.85 5.98
C LYS A 363 9.06 -22.16 5.50
N ASP A 364 8.07 -22.66 6.22
CA ASP A 364 7.34 -23.88 5.85
C ASP A 364 6.33 -23.57 4.72
N MET A 365 5.75 -22.36 4.70
CA MET A 365 4.74 -21.93 3.72
C MET A 365 5.33 -21.36 2.42
N LEU A 366 6.62 -21.02 2.39
CA LEU A 366 7.23 -20.24 1.30
C LEU A 366 7.00 -20.86 -0.09
N ALA A 367 7.20 -22.18 -0.22
CA ALA A 367 7.00 -22.87 -1.49
C ALA A 367 5.54 -22.85 -1.95
N GLU A 368 4.59 -22.93 -1.01
CA GLU A 368 3.16 -22.86 -1.32
C GLU A 368 2.75 -21.44 -1.75
N TYR A 369 3.22 -20.41 -1.03
CA TYR A 369 2.95 -19.02 -1.41
C TYR A 369 3.55 -18.66 -2.77
N ILE A 370 4.77 -19.10 -3.07
CA ILE A 370 5.39 -18.91 -4.39
C ILE A 370 4.57 -19.63 -5.47
N SER A 371 4.14 -20.87 -5.23
CA SER A 371 3.30 -21.60 -6.18
C SER A 371 1.96 -20.92 -6.44
N LEU A 372 1.35 -20.31 -5.42
CA LEU A 372 0.13 -19.51 -5.58
C LEU A 372 0.41 -18.26 -6.41
N ALA A 373 1.49 -17.56 -6.12
CA ALA A 373 1.90 -16.38 -6.90
C ALA A 373 2.14 -16.70 -8.38
N GLU A 374 2.85 -17.80 -8.67
CA GLU A 374 3.09 -18.28 -10.03
C GLU A 374 1.80 -18.70 -10.75
N SER A 375 0.76 -19.12 -10.02
CA SER A 375 -0.57 -19.40 -10.58
C SER A 375 -1.37 -18.15 -10.95
N GLY A 376 -0.87 -16.97 -10.58
CA GLY A 376 -1.49 -15.67 -10.81
C GLY A 376 -2.31 -15.14 -9.63
N VAL A 377 -2.05 -15.61 -8.41
CA VAL A 377 -2.60 -15.01 -7.18
C VAL A 377 -1.66 -13.90 -6.71
N HIS A 378 -2.18 -12.73 -6.38
CA HIS A 378 -1.38 -11.68 -5.73
C HIS A 378 -1.27 -11.99 -4.24
N VAL A 379 -0.08 -12.31 -3.75
CA VAL A 379 0.15 -12.73 -2.35
C VAL A 379 0.83 -11.60 -1.56
N TYR A 380 0.14 -11.12 -0.54
CA TYR A 380 0.57 -10.07 0.37
C TYR A 380 0.73 -10.63 1.80
N LEU A 381 1.90 -10.40 2.39
CA LEU A 381 2.22 -10.84 3.75
C LEU A 381 1.88 -9.77 4.77
N MET A 382 1.17 -10.16 5.82
CA MET A 382 0.73 -9.30 6.91
C MET A 382 0.94 -10.00 8.27
N HIS A 383 0.60 -9.33 9.38
CA HIS A 383 0.77 -9.87 10.74
C HIS A 383 2.18 -10.45 10.98
N LEU A 384 3.18 -9.58 10.85
CA LEU A 384 4.60 -9.94 10.84
C LEU A 384 5.22 -9.79 12.24
N ASP A 385 5.91 -10.80 12.74
CA ASP A 385 6.63 -10.77 14.02
C ASP A 385 8.02 -10.13 13.90
N VAL A 386 8.74 -10.40 12.81
CA VAL A 386 10.06 -9.83 12.50
C VAL A 386 10.11 -9.38 11.04
N GLU A 387 9.55 -8.20 10.78
CA GLU A 387 9.39 -7.67 9.41
C GLU A 387 10.71 -7.65 8.62
N ASP A 388 11.81 -7.18 9.21
CA ASP A 388 13.11 -7.08 8.52
C ASP A 388 13.66 -8.44 8.06
N GLU A 389 13.45 -9.51 8.84
CA GLU A 389 13.89 -10.85 8.45
C GLU A 389 12.96 -11.44 7.38
N ILE A 390 11.65 -11.18 7.48
CA ILE A 390 10.67 -11.60 6.48
C ILE A 390 10.92 -10.91 5.13
N LYS A 391 11.24 -9.60 5.14
CA LYS A 391 11.67 -8.86 3.96
C LYS A 391 12.88 -9.51 3.28
N LYS A 392 13.91 -9.88 4.05
CA LYS A 392 15.09 -10.58 3.51
C LYS A 392 14.75 -11.94 2.93
N MET A 393 13.85 -12.70 3.57
CA MET A 393 13.43 -14.02 3.10
C MET A 393 12.63 -13.97 1.78
N THR A 394 12.00 -12.84 1.48
CA THR A 394 11.06 -12.70 0.35
C THR A 394 11.58 -11.79 -0.77
N ALA A 395 12.73 -11.15 -0.59
CA ALA A 395 13.32 -10.17 -1.51
C ALA A 395 13.47 -10.65 -2.97
N ASP A 396 13.73 -11.94 -3.19
CA ASP A 396 13.89 -12.54 -4.53
C ASP A 396 12.69 -13.42 -4.93
N THR A 397 11.52 -13.16 -4.33
CA THR A 397 10.28 -13.91 -4.56
C THR A 397 9.19 -12.98 -5.11
N PRO A 398 8.13 -13.51 -5.75
CA PRO A 398 6.99 -12.69 -6.17
C PRO A 398 6.08 -12.25 -5.01
N LEU A 399 6.41 -12.59 -3.76
CA LEU A 399 5.60 -12.24 -2.59
C LEU A 399 5.85 -10.77 -2.21
N LYS A 400 4.78 -10.06 -1.88
CA LYS A 400 4.84 -8.67 -1.43
C LYS A 400 4.50 -8.60 0.04
N LEU A 401 4.97 -7.58 0.75
CA LEU A 401 4.42 -7.24 2.06
C LEU A 401 3.17 -6.37 1.85
N ALA A 402 2.22 -6.46 2.78
CA ALA A 402 1.00 -5.66 2.72
C ALA A 402 1.32 -4.16 2.79
N GLN A 403 0.73 -3.36 1.91
CA GLN A 403 1.05 -1.95 1.74
C GLN A 403 0.57 -1.12 2.92
N LEU A 404 1.48 -0.38 3.57
CA LEU A 404 1.15 0.50 4.69
C LEU A 404 0.53 1.83 4.22
N TYR A 405 -0.43 2.30 5.01
CA TYR A 405 -1.00 3.64 5.01
C TYR A 405 -0.28 4.49 6.05
N ASP A 406 0.38 5.55 5.59
CA ASP A 406 1.35 6.33 6.38
C ASP A 406 1.01 7.81 6.48
#